data_AF-A0A660ZNF5-F1
#
_entry.id   AF-A0A660ZNF5-F1
#
_cell.length_a   1.000
_cell.length_b   1.000
_cell.length_c   1.000
_cell.angle_alpha   90.00
_cell.angle_beta   90.00
_cell.angle_gamma   90.00
#
_symmetry.space_group_name_H-M   'P 1'
#
loop_
_entity.id
_entity.type
_entity.pdbx_description
1 polymer ?
#
loop_
_entity_poly.entity_id
_entity_poly.type
_entity_poly.pdbx_seq_one_letter_code
_entity_poly.pdbx_strand_id
1 'polypeptide(L)'
;MLLSIVIHAALFLLAGMLVVFTVVKKEEQKFVPPKAIERPKMKLRKPKVKVKKTSKPKPTTRIVTKINRASMPDIQLPEMTGMTAGLEGGIGGFDMMPDLGKTGLFGDGQSIGNDFEGTFYDLKRDRSGRNIPMVPLTFSDVLRKFVRNGWKTSDLARYYQSPNKLYTTHFMIPPVFSVVALEAFGESDTRAYLWMVHYKGQLVHQDAITFRFWGMGSLVLVVRVDEEVVLSACWQDNGHWGLDSIGVPWQSDSADSRKYFWEHAKSEVGDWITLEPGVPLDMEVIVGESLGAGFNAMLAVEVKGVEYENGPQGNPILPMFKTAVPSRKLVETIHSDLVPGYVCVTNGPVFCDYDTSARTVVAQEPDHIDPPVSDVSVEDQSRMWTEVDGEEFEAEFVVVIGNKVVLKDARGRQSKIPLAYLSEEDREFVELARPPKFNIDFSKKSEQRFFEESPFLPGYQPKELDYVFSARLKQTSAGEYNHELKIEFFAVGEEVDGDNYILFDRQESSFTPCKENG
;
A
#
# COMPACT_ATOMS: atom_id res chain seq x y z
N MET A 1 12.48 29.26 50.64
CA MET A 1 12.67 29.53 49.19
C MET A 1 14.14 29.44 48.78
N LEU A 2 15.05 30.22 49.39
CA LEU A 2 16.50 30.17 49.09
C LEU A 2 17.14 28.78 49.23
N LEU A 3 16.79 28.02 50.28
CA LEU A 3 17.36 26.68 50.49
C LEU A 3 16.98 25.68 49.37
N SER A 4 15.77 25.80 48.82
CA SER A 4 15.32 24.95 47.71
C SER A 4 16.10 25.25 46.43
N ILE A 5 16.36 26.53 46.16
CA ILE A 5 17.14 26.96 45.00
C ILE A 5 18.58 26.45 45.09
N VAL A 6 19.19 26.48 46.29
CA VAL A 6 20.54 25.96 46.51
C VAL A 6 20.59 24.44 46.33
N ILE A 7 19.58 23.70 46.79
CA ILE A 7 19.51 22.24 46.61
C ILE A 7 19.36 21.87 45.14
N HIS A 8 18.49 22.56 44.40
CA HIS A 8 18.29 22.29 42.97
C HIS A 8 19.54 22.65 42.15
N ALA A 9 20.21 23.76 42.48
CA ALA A 9 21.47 24.13 41.83
C ALA A 9 22.59 23.11 42.12
N ALA A 10 22.67 22.59 43.34
CA ALA A 10 23.63 21.55 43.71
C ALA A 10 23.36 20.24 42.96
N LEU A 11 22.08 19.82 42.85
CA LEU A 11 21.70 18.62 42.09
C LEU A 11 22.00 18.76 40.59
N PHE A 12 21.79 19.94 40.01
CA PHE A 12 22.09 20.19 38.60
C PHE A 12 23.60 20.14 38.33
N LEU A 13 24.42 20.66 39.24
CA LEU A 13 25.89 20.56 39.15
C LEU A 13 26.37 19.12 39.31
N LEU A 14 25.75 18.34 40.20
CA LEU A 14 26.10 16.93 40.41
C LEU A 14 25.72 16.06 39.20
N ALA A 15 24.57 16.34 38.57
CA ALA A 15 24.15 15.69 37.33
C ALA A 15 25.07 16.04 36.15
N GLY A 16 25.54 17.29 36.05
CA GLY A 16 26.48 17.73 35.02
C GLY A 16 27.88 17.09 35.15
N MET A 17 28.32 16.77 36.37
CA MET A 17 29.62 16.11 36.61
C MET A 17 29.60 14.59 36.37
N LEU A 18 28.42 13.96 36.31
CA LEU A 18 28.27 12.50 36.13
C LEU A 18 28.03 12.08 34.67
N VAL A 19 28.02 13.01 33.72
CA VAL A 19 27.98 12.66 32.29
C VAL A 19 29.38 12.26 31.82
N VAL A 20 29.68 10.97 31.95
CA VAL A 20 30.85 10.37 31.30
C VAL A 20 30.55 10.24 29.81
N PHE A 21 31.06 11.16 29.01
CA PHE A 21 31.11 10.98 27.55
C PHE A 21 32.10 9.87 27.23
N THR A 22 31.63 8.62 27.13
CA THR A 22 32.39 7.58 26.43
C THR A 22 32.36 7.90 24.93
N VAL A 23 33.29 8.75 24.50
CA VAL A 23 33.59 8.92 23.08
C VAL A 23 34.24 7.63 22.60
N VAL A 24 33.43 6.70 22.09
CA VAL A 24 33.93 5.54 21.36
C VAL A 24 34.51 6.08 20.05
N LYS A 25 35.83 6.31 20.02
CA LYS A 25 36.55 6.53 18.77
C LYS A 25 36.45 5.22 17.98
N LYS A 26 35.54 5.17 16.99
CA LYS A 26 35.53 4.13 15.97
C LYS A 26 36.92 4.13 15.31
N GLU A 27 37.67 3.04 15.44
CA GLU A 27 38.89 2.87 14.66
C GLU A 27 38.51 2.88 13.17
N GLU A 28 39.20 3.70 12.38
CA GLU A 28 39.07 3.66 10.93
C GLU A 28 39.47 2.26 10.43
N GLN A 29 38.49 1.49 9.96
CA GLN A 29 38.77 0.22 9.32
C GLN A 29 39.50 0.48 8.02
N LYS A 30 40.81 0.18 8.00
CA LYS A 30 41.59 0.13 6.76
C LYS A 30 41.13 -1.08 5.96
N PHE A 31 40.43 -0.80 4.86
CA PHE A 31 40.09 -1.81 3.87
C PHE A 31 41.38 -2.35 3.23
N VAL A 32 41.73 -3.59 3.58
CA VAL A 32 42.72 -4.37 2.83
C VAL A 32 41.93 -5.25 1.87
N PRO A 33 41.93 -4.99 0.56
CA PRO A 33 41.24 -5.84 -0.40
C PRO A 33 41.78 -7.28 -0.28
N PRO A 34 40.91 -8.30 -0.23
CA PRO A 34 41.37 -9.68 -0.22
C PRO A 34 42.17 -9.96 -1.49
N LYS A 35 43.27 -10.73 -1.38
CA LYS A 35 44.05 -11.15 -2.55
C LYS A 35 43.11 -11.81 -3.56
N ALA A 36 43.12 -11.31 -4.79
CA ALA A 36 42.32 -11.86 -5.88
C ALA A 36 42.59 -13.38 -6.00
N ILE A 37 41.56 -14.18 -5.77
CA ILE A 37 41.62 -15.62 -5.96
C ILE A 37 41.62 -15.88 -7.47
N GLU A 38 42.73 -16.36 -8.01
CA GLU A 38 42.79 -16.82 -9.41
C GLU A 38 41.92 -18.06 -9.58
N ARG A 39 40.69 -17.86 -10.08
CA ARG A 39 39.79 -18.98 -10.42
C ARG A 39 40.37 -19.76 -11.62
N PRO A 40 40.46 -21.10 -11.56
CA PRO A 40 40.84 -21.90 -12.71
C PRO A 40 39.87 -21.69 -13.87
N LYS A 41 40.34 -21.16 -15.01
CA LYS A 41 39.51 -21.01 -16.22
C LYS A 41 39.16 -22.39 -16.80
N MET A 42 37.90 -22.79 -16.69
CA MET A 42 37.38 -24.01 -17.32
C MET A 42 37.46 -23.90 -18.85
N LYS A 43 38.16 -24.82 -19.51
CA LYS A 43 38.14 -24.93 -20.98
C LYS A 43 36.82 -25.52 -21.44
N LEU A 44 35.90 -24.67 -21.89
CA LEU A 44 34.63 -25.08 -22.50
C LEU A 44 34.88 -26.00 -23.71
N ARG A 45 34.40 -27.24 -23.65
CA ARG A 45 34.32 -28.13 -24.82
C ARG A 45 33.05 -27.81 -25.58
N LYS A 46 33.18 -27.34 -26.83
CA LYS A 46 32.04 -27.04 -27.71
C LYS A 46 31.24 -28.31 -28.01
N PRO A 47 29.91 -28.32 -27.85
CA PRO A 47 29.06 -29.44 -28.27
C PRO A 47 29.14 -29.62 -29.79
N LYS A 48 29.46 -30.84 -30.25
CA LYS A 48 29.36 -31.21 -31.67
C LYS A 48 27.92 -31.61 -32.00
N VAL A 49 27.09 -30.64 -32.35
CA VAL A 49 25.76 -30.91 -32.91
C VAL A 49 25.90 -31.25 -34.40
N LYS A 50 25.44 -32.45 -34.81
CA LYS A 50 25.36 -32.84 -36.22
C LYS A 50 24.12 -32.19 -36.83
N VAL A 51 24.32 -31.08 -37.55
CA VAL A 51 23.28 -30.42 -38.35
C VAL A 51 22.97 -31.29 -39.59
N LYS A 52 21.72 -31.73 -39.76
CA LYS A 52 21.25 -32.31 -41.02
C LYS A 52 21.10 -31.20 -42.05
N LYS A 53 21.76 -31.37 -43.20
CA LYS A 53 21.72 -30.47 -44.36
C LYS A 53 20.41 -30.63 -45.14
N THR A 54 19.65 -29.56 -45.30
CA THR A 54 18.96 -29.08 -46.53
C THR A 54 18.48 -27.66 -46.18
N SER A 55 18.55 -26.60 -46.98
CA SER A 55 18.85 -26.32 -48.38
C SER A 55 19.46 -24.89 -48.45
N LYS A 56 20.36 -24.64 -49.40
CA LYS A 56 21.04 -23.34 -49.58
C LYS A 56 20.05 -22.28 -50.10
N PRO A 57 20.14 -21.00 -49.66
CA PRO A 57 19.39 -19.91 -50.28
C PRO A 57 20.04 -19.49 -51.62
N LYS A 58 19.20 -19.16 -52.60
CA LYS A 58 19.58 -18.58 -53.91
C LYS A 58 19.93 -17.08 -53.77
N PRO A 59 20.70 -16.51 -54.72
CA PRO A 59 21.33 -15.20 -54.59
C PRO A 59 20.36 -14.02 -54.72
N THR A 60 20.76 -12.93 -54.08
CA THR A 60 20.11 -11.65 -53.89
C THR A 60 19.77 -10.93 -55.20
N THR A 61 18.50 -10.55 -55.38
CA THR A 61 18.12 -9.42 -56.24
C THR A 61 17.60 -8.27 -55.39
N ARG A 62 18.15 -7.09 -55.69
CA ARG A 62 17.90 -5.79 -55.10
C ARG A 62 16.46 -5.35 -55.41
N ILE A 63 15.63 -5.11 -54.39
CA ILE A 63 14.35 -4.41 -54.51
C ILE A 63 14.28 -3.31 -53.45
N VAL A 64 13.97 -2.11 -53.92
CA VAL A 64 13.92 -0.84 -53.21
C VAL A 64 12.50 -0.62 -52.64
N THR A 65 12.43 0.05 -51.48
CA THR A 65 11.27 0.73 -50.85
C THR A 65 10.02 -0.07 -50.45
N LYS A 66 9.84 -0.26 -49.13
CA LYS A 66 8.80 0.39 -48.27
C LYS A 66 8.75 -0.35 -46.93
N ILE A 67 8.82 0.41 -45.84
CA ILE A 67 8.69 -0.11 -44.48
C ILE A 67 7.22 -0.47 -44.25
N ASN A 68 6.91 -1.76 -44.21
CA ASN A 68 5.67 -2.25 -43.61
C ASN A 68 5.98 -2.64 -42.16
N ARG A 69 5.31 -1.97 -41.21
CA ARG A 69 5.25 -2.40 -39.81
C ARG A 69 4.66 -3.82 -39.77
N ALA A 70 5.30 -4.71 -39.03
CA ALA A 70 4.76 -6.04 -38.74
C ALA A 70 3.48 -5.90 -37.92
N SER A 71 2.42 -6.59 -38.36
CA SER A 71 1.18 -6.76 -37.58
C SER A 71 1.46 -7.68 -36.40
N MET A 72 1.17 -7.20 -35.19
CA MET A 72 1.04 -8.10 -34.04
C MET A 72 -0.21 -8.98 -34.20
N PRO A 73 -0.20 -10.24 -33.76
CA PRO A 73 -1.42 -11.05 -33.72
C PRO A 73 -2.40 -10.45 -32.71
N ASP A 74 -3.66 -10.33 -33.13
CA ASP A 74 -4.79 -9.97 -32.25
C ASP A 74 -4.90 -11.01 -31.12
N ILE A 75 -4.61 -10.59 -29.90
CA ILE A 75 -5.00 -11.33 -28.70
C ILE A 75 -6.47 -10.97 -28.47
N GLN A 76 -7.37 -11.84 -28.90
CA GLN A 76 -8.78 -11.76 -28.52
C GLN A 76 -8.88 -12.12 -27.04
N LEU A 77 -8.98 -11.08 -26.20
CA LEU A 77 -9.48 -11.24 -24.84
C LEU A 77 -10.98 -11.59 -24.94
N PRO A 78 -11.50 -12.49 -24.08
CA PRO A 78 -12.94 -12.71 -23.99
C PRO A 78 -13.65 -11.39 -23.69
N GLU A 79 -14.76 -11.12 -24.39
CA GLU A 79 -15.66 -10.02 -24.04
C GLU A 79 -16.17 -10.24 -22.62
N MET A 80 -15.72 -9.40 -21.67
CA MET A 80 -16.39 -9.26 -20.38
C MET A 80 -17.71 -8.53 -20.61
N THR A 81 -18.73 -9.28 -20.99
CA THR A 81 -20.12 -8.82 -20.98
C THR A 81 -20.53 -8.55 -19.54
N GLY A 82 -20.51 -7.29 -19.11
CA GLY A 82 -21.03 -6.95 -17.77
C GLY A 82 -20.98 -5.51 -17.28
N MET A 83 -20.17 -4.60 -17.83
CA MET A 83 -20.01 -3.23 -17.25
C MET A 83 -19.91 -2.07 -18.25
N THR A 84 -20.40 -2.23 -19.48
CA THR A 84 -20.34 -1.16 -20.50
C THR A 84 -21.71 -0.62 -20.95
N ALA A 85 -22.80 -1.04 -20.30
CA ALA A 85 -24.14 -0.54 -20.62
C ALA A 85 -24.46 0.75 -19.87
N GLY A 86 -23.87 1.87 -20.29
CA GLY A 86 -24.40 3.19 -19.98
C GLY A 86 -23.37 4.27 -19.74
N LEU A 87 -22.67 4.72 -20.79
CA LEU A 87 -22.07 6.07 -20.88
C LEU A 87 -21.63 6.32 -22.34
N GLU A 88 -22.59 6.28 -23.27
CA GLU A 88 -22.41 6.93 -24.57
C GLU A 88 -22.63 8.44 -24.41
N GLY A 89 -21.56 9.22 -24.59
CA GLY A 89 -21.64 10.64 -24.93
C GLY A 89 -20.93 11.59 -23.97
N GLY A 90 -19.69 11.96 -24.32
CA GLY A 90 -19.06 13.20 -23.83
C GLY A 90 -17.63 13.06 -23.32
N ILE A 91 -16.68 13.05 -24.25
CA ILE A 91 -15.35 13.71 -24.24
C ILE A 91 -14.74 14.01 -22.86
N GLY A 92 -13.58 13.38 -22.57
CA GLY A 92 -12.62 13.83 -21.55
C GLY A 92 -12.68 13.15 -20.17
N GLY A 93 -13.22 11.93 -20.06
CA GLY A 93 -13.11 11.12 -18.85
C GLY A 93 -11.79 10.37 -18.81
N PHE A 94 -10.91 10.73 -17.88
CA PHE A 94 -9.68 9.99 -17.61
C PHE A 94 -10.06 8.61 -17.03
N ASP A 95 -9.77 7.57 -17.79
CA ASP A 95 -9.96 6.16 -17.41
C ASP A 95 -8.70 5.72 -16.65
N MET A 96 -8.68 5.92 -15.33
CA MET A 96 -7.69 5.27 -14.47
C MET A 96 -8.18 3.86 -14.10
N MET A 97 -7.27 2.89 -14.17
CA MET A 97 -7.43 1.48 -13.84
C MET A 97 -8.24 1.22 -12.56
N PRO A 98 -8.89 0.05 -12.43
CA PRO A 98 -9.81 -0.21 -11.33
C PRO A 98 -9.12 -0.04 -9.98
N ASP A 99 -9.72 0.84 -9.20
CA ASP A 99 -9.39 1.15 -7.82
C ASP A 99 -9.66 -0.07 -6.92
N LEU A 100 -8.60 -0.75 -6.51
CA LEU A 100 -8.66 -1.90 -5.61
C LEU A 100 -8.56 -1.42 -4.16
N GLY A 101 -9.65 -0.87 -3.60
CA GLY A 101 -9.73 -0.38 -2.22
C GLY A 101 -9.41 -1.44 -1.15
N LYS A 102 -10.40 -1.95 -0.42
CA LYS A 102 -10.20 -2.98 0.61
C LYS A 102 -9.65 -4.31 0.06
N THR A 103 -9.76 -4.55 -1.24
CA THR A 103 -9.23 -5.74 -1.90
C THR A 103 -7.70 -5.82 -1.85
N GLY A 104 -7.00 -4.69 -1.80
CA GLY A 104 -5.54 -4.65 -1.62
C GLY A 104 -5.04 -5.23 -0.29
N LEU A 105 -5.91 -5.42 0.71
CA LEU A 105 -5.55 -6.05 1.99
C LEU A 105 -5.10 -7.52 1.84
N PHE A 106 -5.49 -8.19 0.74
CA PHE A 106 -5.11 -9.57 0.44
C PHE A 106 -3.89 -9.66 -0.50
N GLY A 107 -3.34 -8.52 -0.91
CA GLY A 107 -2.22 -8.42 -1.84
C GLY A 107 -2.61 -7.94 -3.24
N ASP A 108 -1.60 -7.79 -4.07
CA ASP A 108 -1.70 -7.25 -5.43
C ASP A 108 -1.54 -8.34 -6.49
N GLY A 109 -2.04 -8.11 -7.71
CA GLY A 109 -1.89 -9.05 -8.82
C GLY A 109 -0.46 -9.16 -9.38
N GLN A 110 0.48 -8.33 -8.92
CA GLN A 110 1.87 -8.32 -9.35
C GLN A 110 2.81 -8.46 -8.15
N SER A 111 3.82 -9.31 -8.29
CA SER A 111 4.89 -9.42 -7.28
C SER A 111 5.94 -8.31 -7.46
N ILE A 112 6.43 -7.81 -6.34
CA ILE A 112 7.62 -6.95 -6.21
C ILE A 112 8.88 -7.73 -5.79
N GLY A 113 8.77 -9.06 -5.61
CA GLY A 113 9.87 -9.99 -5.42
C GLY A 113 10.16 -10.41 -3.98
N ASN A 114 9.66 -9.69 -2.98
CA ASN A 114 9.80 -10.01 -1.56
C ASN A 114 8.44 -10.26 -0.89
N ASP A 115 7.52 -10.86 -1.63
CA ASP A 115 6.12 -11.05 -1.24
C ASP A 115 5.82 -12.51 -0.89
N PHE A 116 4.66 -12.70 -0.29
CA PHE A 116 4.01 -13.98 -0.16
C PHE A 116 2.99 -14.17 -1.27
N GLU A 117 3.15 -15.23 -2.07
CA GLU A 117 2.19 -15.64 -3.08
C GLU A 117 1.00 -16.35 -2.43
N GLY A 118 -0.18 -15.74 -2.52
CA GLY A 118 -1.45 -16.22 -2.00
C GLY A 118 -2.21 -17.07 -3.01
N THR A 119 -2.66 -18.25 -2.56
CA THR A 119 -3.51 -19.16 -3.32
C THR A 119 -4.85 -19.33 -2.64
N PHE A 120 -5.92 -18.86 -3.28
CA PHE A 120 -7.29 -19.00 -2.77
C PHE A 120 -7.87 -20.37 -3.09
N TYR A 121 -8.46 -21.00 -2.07
CA TYR A 121 -9.18 -22.27 -2.16
C TYR A 121 -10.62 -22.11 -1.70
N ASP A 122 -11.56 -22.57 -2.53
CA ASP A 122 -12.96 -22.67 -2.17
C ASP A 122 -13.31 -24.12 -1.85
N LEU A 123 -13.51 -24.43 -0.57
CA LEU A 123 -13.77 -25.79 -0.11
C LEU A 123 -15.21 -26.24 -0.38
N LYS A 124 -16.07 -25.33 -0.86
CA LYS A 124 -17.43 -25.61 -1.31
C LYS A 124 -17.50 -26.06 -2.76
N ARG A 125 -16.38 -26.00 -3.49
CA ARG A 125 -16.30 -26.39 -4.90
C ARG A 125 -15.27 -27.50 -5.09
N ASP A 126 -15.54 -28.43 -5.99
CA ASP A 126 -14.55 -29.39 -6.45
C ASP A 126 -13.55 -28.73 -7.42
N ARG A 127 -12.49 -29.44 -7.79
CA ARG A 127 -11.46 -28.95 -8.74
C ARG A 127 -11.99 -28.46 -10.09
N SER A 128 -13.23 -28.82 -10.46
CA SER A 128 -13.87 -28.40 -11.72
C SER A 128 -14.83 -27.22 -11.52
N GLY A 129 -14.90 -26.67 -10.31
CA GLY A 129 -15.78 -25.55 -9.95
C GLY A 129 -17.21 -25.99 -9.58
N ARG A 130 -17.51 -27.29 -9.52
CA ARG A 130 -18.86 -27.76 -9.16
C ARG A 130 -19.06 -27.72 -7.65
N ASN A 131 -20.23 -27.26 -7.22
CA ASN A 131 -20.58 -27.23 -5.81
C ASN A 131 -20.57 -28.64 -5.20
N ILE A 132 -19.95 -28.75 -4.02
CA ILE A 132 -19.89 -29.95 -3.19
C ILE A 132 -20.34 -29.63 -1.76
N PRO A 133 -20.89 -30.60 -1.02
CA PRO A 133 -21.25 -30.39 0.38
C PRO A 133 -20.03 -30.02 1.23
N MET A 134 -20.13 -28.91 1.95
CA MET A 134 -19.16 -28.49 2.95
C MET A 134 -19.88 -27.83 4.12
N VAL A 135 -19.39 -28.06 5.34
CA VAL A 135 -19.89 -27.48 6.58
C VAL A 135 -18.71 -27.07 7.47
N PRO A 136 -18.87 -26.15 8.44
CA PRO A 136 -17.77 -25.61 9.25
C PRO A 136 -16.88 -26.67 9.91
N LEU A 137 -17.45 -27.70 10.54
CA LEU A 137 -16.67 -28.77 11.17
C LEU A 137 -15.79 -29.52 10.16
N THR A 138 -16.34 -29.87 9.01
CA THR A 138 -15.60 -30.56 7.94
C THR A 138 -14.53 -29.67 7.32
N PHE A 139 -14.79 -28.36 7.20
CA PHE A 139 -13.79 -27.38 6.78
C PHE A 139 -12.62 -27.33 7.75
N SER A 140 -12.89 -27.22 9.05
CA SER A 140 -11.85 -27.24 10.09
C SER A 140 -11.06 -28.55 10.09
N ASP A 141 -11.71 -29.70 9.86
CA ASP A 141 -11.03 -30.99 9.72
C ASP A 141 -10.07 -31.05 8.53
N VAL A 142 -10.45 -30.43 7.41
CA VAL A 142 -9.61 -30.35 6.21
C VAL A 142 -8.38 -29.50 6.47
N LEU A 143 -8.55 -28.32 7.07
CA LEU A 143 -7.45 -27.43 7.43
C LEU A 143 -6.55 -28.07 8.49
N ARG A 144 -7.12 -28.68 9.54
CA ARG A 144 -6.38 -29.44 10.56
C ARG A 144 -5.56 -30.57 9.93
N LYS A 145 -6.15 -31.33 9.00
CA LYS A 145 -5.43 -32.37 8.27
C LYS A 145 -4.29 -31.78 7.45
N PHE A 146 -4.53 -30.69 6.73
CA PHE A 146 -3.54 -30.00 5.92
C PHE A 146 -2.34 -29.54 6.77
N VAL A 147 -2.60 -28.88 7.91
CA VAL A 147 -1.56 -28.46 8.86
C VAL A 147 -0.78 -29.67 9.38
N ARG A 148 -1.47 -30.70 9.90
CA ARG A 148 -0.84 -31.92 10.45
C ARG A 148 -0.03 -32.72 9.43
N ASN A 149 -0.38 -32.63 8.16
CA ASN A 149 0.31 -33.35 7.09
C ASN A 149 1.52 -32.59 6.53
N GLY A 150 1.91 -31.47 7.15
CA GLY A 150 3.05 -30.66 6.71
C GLY A 150 2.73 -29.80 5.51
N TRP A 151 1.50 -29.25 5.45
CA TRP A 151 1.11 -28.21 4.50
C TRP A 151 1.22 -28.64 3.02
N LYS A 152 0.95 -29.93 2.78
CA LYS A 152 1.00 -30.52 1.43
C LYS A 152 -0.20 -30.08 0.63
N THR A 153 0.02 -29.27 -0.42
CA THR A 153 -1.04 -28.78 -1.31
C THR A 153 -1.83 -29.91 -1.99
N SER A 154 -1.27 -31.12 -2.07
CA SER A 154 -2.00 -32.32 -2.51
C SER A 154 -3.24 -32.65 -1.65
N ASP A 155 -3.25 -32.28 -0.37
CA ASP A 155 -4.43 -32.44 0.49
C ASP A 155 -5.59 -31.51 0.09
N LEU A 156 -5.29 -30.43 -0.62
CA LEU A 156 -6.26 -29.47 -1.14
C LEU A 156 -6.64 -29.70 -2.61
N ALA A 157 -5.92 -30.57 -3.33
CA ALA A 157 -6.06 -30.78 -4.79
C ALA A 157 -7.44 -31.29 -5.27
N ARG A 158 -8.35 -31.64 -4.36
CA ARG A 158 -9.74 -31.99 -4.70
C ARG A 158 -10.66 -30.78 -4.77
N TYR A 159 -10.28 -29.68 -4.14
CA TYR A 159 -11.05 -28.46 -4.05
C TYR A 159 -10.73 -27.51 -5.20
N TYR A 160 -11.64 -26.57 -5.43
CA TYR A 160 -11.40 -25.49 -6.36
C TYR A 160 -10.27 -24.60 -5.86
N GLN A 161 -9.44 -24.17 -6.80
CA GLN A 161 -8.37 -23.20 -6.58
C GLN A 161 -8.62 -22.06 -7.56
N SER A 162 -8.61 -20.82 -7.06
CA SER A 162 -8.72 -19.65 -7.95
C SER A 162 -7.54 -19.63 -8.92
N PRO A 163 -7.77 -19.28 -10.21
CA PRO A 163 -6.68 -19.04 -11.15
C PRO A 163 -5.88 -17.79 -10.79
N ASN A 164 -6.47 -16.85 -10.04
CA ASN A 164 -5.83 -15.62 -9.64
C ASN A 164 -4.92 -15.86 -8.44
N LYS A 165 -3.70 -15.31 -8.53
CA LYS A 165 -2.74 -15.23 -7.42
C LYS A 165 -2.59 -13.78 -7.02
N LEU A 166 -2.53 -13.55 -5.72
CA LEU A 166 -2.20 -12.25 -5.14
C LEU A 166 -0.87 -12.35 -4.42
N TYR A 167 -0.13 -11.26 -4.37
CA TYR A 167 1.17 -11.15 -3.72
C TYR A 167 1.08 -10.10 -2.63
N THR A 168 1.35 -10.49 -1.38
CA THR A 168 1.26 -9.58 -0.24
C THR A 168 2.58 -9.48 0.51
N THR A 169 2.84 -8.30 1.06
CA THR A 169 4.00 -8.05 1.93
C THR A 169 3.65 -8.05 3.41
N HIS A 170 2.38 -8.27 3.77
CA HIS A 170 1.90 -8.15 5.15
C HIS A 170 0.74 -9.12 5.41
N PHE A 171 0.44 -9.33 6.70
CA PHE A 171 -0.77 -10.02 7.16
C PHE A 171 -1.46 -9.15 8.20
N MET A 172 -1.89 -7.95 7.77
CA MET A 172 -2.57 -6.97 8.61
C MET A 172 -3.91 -6.65 7.98
N ILE A 173 -4.82 -7.62 8.05
CA ILE A 173 -6.19 -7.50 7.56
C ILE A 173 -7.08 -7.18 8.77
N PRO A 174 -7.51 -5.91 8.95
CA PRO A 174 -8.44 -5.52 10.01
C PRO A 174 -9.84 -6.14 9.77
N PRO A 175 -10.83 -5.91 10.66
CA PRO A 175 -12.20 -6.39 10.45
C PRO A 175 -12.79 -5.89 9.15
N VAL A 176 -12.95 -6.81 8.21
CA VAL A 176 -13.64 -6.59 6.94
C VAL A 176 -14.73 -7.64 6.76
N PHE A 177 -15.62 -7.47 5.79
CA PHE A 177 -16.50 -8.57 5.43
C PHE A 177 -15.72 -9.66 4.69
N SER A 178 -16.08 -10.92 4.92
CA SER A 178 -15.49 -12.07 4.21
C SER A 178 -15.57 -11.97 2.68
N VAL A 179 -16.57 -11.24 2.16
CA VAL A 179 -16.74 -10.99 0.71
C VAL A 179 -15.53 -10.29 0.09
N VAL A 180 -14.81 -9.45 0.86
CA VAL A 180 -13.64 -8.71 0.36
C VAL A 180 -12.55 -9.66 -0.13
N ALA A 181 -12.37 -10.80 0.55
CA ALA A 181 -11.43 -11.83 0.12
C ALA A 181 -11.81 -12.41 -1.26
N LEU A 182 -13.10 -12.70 -1.46
CA LEU A 182 -13.59 -13.25 -2.72
C LEU A 182 -13.36 -12.24 -3.86
N GLU A 183 -13.72 -10.98 -3.64
CA GLU A 183 -13.53 -9.93 -4.63
C GLU A 183 -12.06 -9.72 -4.98
N ALA A 184 -11.16 -9.73 -4.00
CA ALA A 184 -9.73 -9.60 -4.22
C ALA A 184 -9.19 -10.69 -5.15
N PHE A 185 -9.67 -11.93 -4.98
CA PHE A 185 -9.29 -13.06 -5.84
C PHE A 185 -10.17 -13.21 -7.10
N GLY A 186 -11.10 -12.30 -7.37
CA GLY A 186 -11.99 -12.35 -8.54
C GLY A 186 -13.00 -13.51 -8.50
N GLU A 187 -13.41 -13.92 -7.30
CA GLU A 187 -14.33 -15.03 -7.01
C GLU A 187 -15.67 -14.52 -6.47
N SER A 188 -16.12 -13.34 -6.90
CA SER A 188 -17.36 -12.70 -6.42
C SER A 188 -18.64 -13.48 -6.75
N ASP A 189 -18.56 -14.52 -7.59
CA ASP A 189 -19.66 -15.39 -7.97
C ASP A 189 -19.92 -16.53 -6.95
N THR A 190 -19.03 -16.73 -5.98
CA THR A 190 -19.23 -17.68 -4.88
C THR A 190 -19.71 -16.97 -3.60
N ARG A 191 -20.15 -17.77 -2.63
CA ARG A 191 -20.57 -17.25 -1.32
C ARG A 191 -19.37 -17.16 -0.38
N ALA A 192 -19.34 -16.12 0.44
CA ALA A 192 -18.21 -15.73 1.28
C ALA A 192 -17.99 -16.59 2.53
N TYR A 193 -18.13 -17.91 2.43
CA TYR A 193 -17.88 -18.83 3.54
C TYR A 193 -17.08 -20.06 3.13
N LEU A 194 -16.42 -20.72 4.08
CA LEU A 194 -15.66 -21.98 3.91
C LEU A 194 -14.59 -21.89 2.82
N TRP A 195 -13.80 -20.82 2.87
CA TRP A 195 -12.63 -20.61 2.01
C TRP A 195 -11.37 -20.47 2.85
N MET A 196 -10.23 -20.71 2.21
CA MET A 196 -8.93 -20.42 2.79
C MET A 196 -8.01 -19.81 1.74
N VAL A 197 -7.05 -19.02 2.20
CA VAL A 197 -5.91 -18.59 1.38
C VAL A 197 -4.64 -19.15 1.99
N HIS A 198 -3.83 -19.80 1.16
CA HIS A 198 -2.51 -20.29 1.52
C HIS A 198 -1.45 -19.41 0.88
N TYR A 199 -0.72 -18.69 1.72
CA TYR A 199 0.39 -17.82 1.35
C TYR A 199 1.72 -18.55 1.54
N LYS A 200 2.62 -18.44 0.56
CA LYS A 200 4.00 -18.94 0.62
C LYS A 200 4.97 -17.82 0.26
N GLY A 201 6.03 -17.67 1.05
CA GLY A 201 7.07 -16.68 0.82
C GLY A 201 8.33 -16.99 1.61
N GLN A 202 9.26 -16.04 1.64
CA GLN A 202 10.49 -16.13 2.41
C GLN A 202 10.48 -15.11 3.55
N LEU A 203 11.01 -15.54 4.68
CA LEU A 203 11.23 -14.73 5.86
C LEU A 203 12.74 -14.51 6.00
N VAL A 204 13.19 -13.28 5.77
CA VAL A 204 14.61 -12.91 5.85
C VAL A 204 14.75 -11.52 6.45
N HIS A 205 15.90 -11.24 7.05
CA HIS A 205 16.23 -9.90 7.52
C HIS A 205 17.71 -9.61 7.25
N GLN A 206 18.04 -8.38 6.89
CA GLN A 206 19.41 -7.96 6.56
C GLN A 206 20.37 -8.07 7.76
N ASP A 207 19.84 -7.89 8.96
CA ASP A 207 20.56 -7.99 10.23
C ASP A 207 20.08 -9.20 11.04
N ALA A 208 20.91 -9.66 11.98
CA ALA A 208 20.51 -10.69 12.93
C ALA A 208 19.35 -10.18 13.79
N ILE A 209 18.28 -10.96 13.89
CA ILE A 209 17.08 -10.56 14.65
C ILE A 209 16.46 -11.77 15.36
N THR A 210 16.08 -11.59 16.62
CA THR A 210 15.23 -12.53 17.34
C THR A 210 13.89 -11.85 17.63
N PHE A 211 12.80 -12.47 17.19
CA PHE A 211 11.46 -11.92 17.30
C PHE A 211 10.41 -13.03 17.45
N ARG A 212 9.18 -12.68 17.77
CA ARG A 212 8.03 -13.59 17.72
C ARG A 212 6.82 -12.90 17.16
N PHE A 213 5.90 -13.68 16.62
CA PHE A 213 4.64 -13.15 16.11
C PHE A 213 3.62 -12.98 17.24
N TRP A 214 2.79 -11.94 17.13
CA TRP A 214 1.51 -11.85 17.81
C TRP A 214 0.43 -11.89 16.75
N GLY A 215 -0.63 -12.66 16.95
CA GLY A 215 -1.68 -12.74 15.94
C GLY A 215 -3.09 -12.83 16.48
N MET A 216 -4.03 -12.49 15.59
CA MET A 216 -5.46 -12.57 15.82
C MET A 216 -6.13 -12.94 14.50
N GLY A 217 -6.75 -14.12 14.45
CA GLY A 217 -7.54 -14.59 13.32
C GLY A 217 -8.98 -14.82 13.73
N SER A 218 -9.88 -14.08 13.10
CA SER A 218 -11.32 -14.28 13.08
C SER A 218 -11.66 -14.58 11.62
N LEU A 219 -11.54 -15.82 11.14
CA LEU A 219 -11.62 -17.06 11.94
C LEU A 219 -10.36 -17.93 11.96
N VAL A 220 -9.53 -17.90 10.92
CA VAL A 220 -8.33 -18.74 10.84
C VAL A 220 -7.10 -17.87 10.57
N LEU A 221 -6.06 -18.07 11.37
CA LEU A 221 -4.70 -17.59 11.13
C LEU A 221 -3.71 -18.61 11.71
N VAL A 222 -2.89 -19.22 10.86
CA VAL A 222 -1.80 -20.12 11.30
C VAL A 222 -0.54 -19.76 10.53
N VAL A 223 0.58 -19.69 11.23
CA VAL A 223 1.90 -19.37 10.67
C VAL A 223 2.84 -20.55 10.85
N ARG A 224 3.52 -20.91 9.77
CA ARG A 224 4.59 -21.91 9.75
C ARG A 224 5.88 -21.26 9.29
N VAL A 225 6.97 -21.54 9.98
CA VAL A 225 8.33 -21.09 9.63
C VAL A 225 9.28 -22.27 9.70
N ASP A 226 10.08 -22.48 8.66
CA ASP A 226 11.04 -23.58 8.55
C ASP A 226 10.46 -24.94 8.97
N GLU A 227 9.37 -25.28 8.31
CA GLU A 227 8.59 -26.49 8.52
C GLU A 227 7.80 -26.63 9.84
N GLU A 228 8.01 -25.77 10.81
CA GLU A 228 7.36 -25.80 12.13
C GLU A 228 6.22 -24.78 12.23
N VAL A 229 5.11 -25.16 12.87
CA VAL A 229 4.05 -24.20 13.21
C VAL A 229 4.55 -23.37 14.39
N VAL A 230 4.60 -22.05 14.22
CA VAL A 230 5.13 -21.09 15.24
C VAL A 230 4.04 -20.21 15.85
N LEU A 231 2.84 -20.23 15.26
CA LEU A 231 1.66 -19.50 15.76
C LEU A 231 0.38 -20.15 15.21
N SER A 232 -0.60 -20.36 16.08
CA SER A 232 -1.99 -20.59 15.71
C SER A 232 -2.88 -19.58 16.45
N ALA A 233 -3.43 -18.64 15.69
CA ALA A 233 -4.24 -17.54 16.19
C ALA A 233 -5.72 -17.67 15.77
N CYS A 234 -6.19 -18.89 15.52
CA CYS A 234 -7.58 -19.15 15.16
C CYS A 234 -8.58 -18.67 16.23
N TRP A 235 -9.82 -18.42 15.80
CA TRP A 235 -10.92 -18.01 16.66
C TRP A 235 -11.23 -19.09 17.70
N GLN A 236 -11.40 -18.66 18.95
CA GLN A 236 -11.71 -19.53 20.09
C GLN A 236 -13.21 -19.82 20.12
N ASP A 237 -13.61 -20.86 19.41
CA ASP A 237 -15.00 -21.31 19.32
C ASP A 237 -15.33 -22.42 20.33
N ASN A 238 -14.45 -22.72 21.29
CA ASN A 238 -14.62 -23.81 22.26
C ASN A 238 -15.03 -25.15 21.60
N GLY A 239 -14.48 -25.43 20.43
CA GLY A 239 -14.76 -26.63 19.64
C GLY A 239 -16.12 -26.66 18.93
N HIS A 240 -16.91 -25.57 18.93
CA HIS A 240 -18.22 -25.52 18.27
C HIS A 240 -18.14 -25.81 16.76
N TRP A 241 -17.14 -25.25 16.09
CA TRP A 241 -16.83 -25.47 14.67
C TRP A 241 -15.42 -26.07 14.46
N GLY A 242 -14.68 -26.29 15.54
CA GLY A 242 -13.35 -26.91 15.54
C GLY A 242 -12.24 -26.00 15.03
N LEU A 243 -12.45 -24.67 15.05
CA LEU A 243 -11.49 -23.69 14.55
C LEU A 243 -10.24 -23.61 15.45
N ASP A 244 -10.46 -23.65 16.76
CA ASP A 244 -9.45 -23.65 17.82
C ASP A 244 -8.43 -24.81 17.73
N SER A 245 -8.74 -25.84 16.94
CA SER A 245 -7.95 -27.07 16.84
C SER A 245 -7.30 -27.26 15.46
N ILE A 246 -7.32 -26.24 14.60
CA ILE A 246 -6.67 -26.29 13.29
C ILE A 246 -5.14 -26.34 13.41
N GLY A 247 -4.55 -25.51 14.29
CA GLY A 247 -3.10 -25.44 14.49
C GLY A 247 -2.50 -26.47 15.45
N VAL A 248 -3.32 -27.35 16.05
CA VAL A 248 -2.88 -28.36 17.02
C VAL A 248 -1.90 -29.35 16.36
N PRO A 249 -0.79 -29.74 17.03
CA PRO A 249 -0.55 -29.63 18.47
C PRO A 249 0.13 -28.35 18.98
N TRP A 250 0.35 -27.33 18.13
CA TRP A 250 0.98 -26.09 18.59
C TRP A 250 0.17 -25.43 19.71
N GLN A 251 0.88 -24.92 20.72
CA GLN A 251 0.34 -24.14 21.83
C GLN A 251 1.38 -23.11 22.25
N SER A 252 0.94 -21.90 22.58
CA SER A 252 1.83 -20.86 23.10
C SER A 252 2.41 -21.24 24.47
N ASP A 253 3.70 -20.95 24.66
CA ASP A 253 4.38 -21.01 25.96
C ASP A 253 4.35 -19.67 26.73
N SER A 254 3.83 -18.62 26.09
CA SER A 254 3.86 -17.26 26.61
C SER A 254 2.73 -17.01 27.61
N ALA A 255 3.06 -16.44 28.77
CA ALA A 255 2.05 -16.02 29.75
C ALA A 255 1.18 -14.84 29.27
N ASP A 256 1.60 -14.13 28.21
CA ASP A 256 0.82 -13.06 27.59
C ASP A 256 -0.13 -13.56 26.49
N SER A 257 -0.09 -14.86 26.14
CA SER A 257 -1.04 -15.42 25.19
C SER A 257 -2.46 -15.31 25.72
N ARG A 258 -3.38 -14.84 24.87
CA ARG A 258 -4.79 -14.57 25.18
C ARG A 258 -5.02 -13.62 26.37
N LYS A 259 -4.03 -12.78 26.69
CA LYS A 259 -4.14 -11.80 27.78
C LYS A 259 -4.87 -10.53 27.34
N TYR A 260 -4.54 -10.01 26.16
CA TYR A 260 -5.03 -8.73 25.66
C TYR A 260 -6.01 -8.90 24.51
N PHE A 261 -7.02 -8.05 24.44
CA PHE A 261 -7.90 -7.98 23.27
C PHE A 261 -7.23 -7.18 22.16
N TRP A 262 -7.23 -7.72 20.96
CA TRP A 262 -7.16 -6.98 19.73
C TRP A 262 -8.57 -6.91 19.16
N GLU A 263 -9.18 -5.73 19.33
CA GLU A 263 -10.57 -5.46 18.95
C GLU A 263 -11.57 -6.41 19.64
N HIS A 264 -12.09 -7.40 18.92
CA HIS A 264 -13.17 -8.28 19.36
C HIS A 264 -12.69 -9.69 19.80
N ALA A 265 -11.41 -10.00 19.66
CA ALA A 265 -10.81 -11.26 20.12
C ALA A 265 -9.50 -11.04 20.86
N LYS A 266 -9.03 -12.08 21.57
CA LYS A 266 -7.76 -12.03 22.28
C LYS A 266 -6.60 -12.45 21.38
N SER A 267 -5.49 -11.74 21.42
CA SER A 267 -4.29 -12.07 20.64
C SER A 267 -3.60 -13.34 21.15
N GLU A 268 -3.04 -14.14 20.25
CA GLU A 268 -2.12 -15.25 20.57
C GLU A 268 -0.69 -14.80 20.39
N VAL A 269 0.21 -15.37 21.18
CA VAL A 269 1.65 -15.08 21.14
C VAL A 269 2.39 -16.30 20.63
N GLY A 270 3.17 -16.11 19.58
CA GLY A 270 3.93 -17.14 18.89
C GLY A 270 5.26 -17.48 19.56
N ASP A 271 5.95 -18.44 18.97
CA ASP A 271 7.28 -18.86 19.41
C ASP A 271 8.36 -17.84 19.00
N TRP A 272 9.46 -17.83 19.75
CA TRP A 272 10.63 -17.05 19.39
C TRP A 272 11.35 -17.65 18.18
N ILE A 273 11.59 -16.82 17.17
CA ILE A 273 12.29 -17.13 15.92
C ILE A 273 13.58 -16.31 15.89
N THR A 274 14.68 -16.90 15.43
CA THR A 274 15.93 -16.19 15.19
C THR A 274 16.31 -16.30 13.73
N LEU A 275 16.54 -15.16 13.08
CA LEU A 275 17.05 -15.08 11.72
C LEU A 275 18.51 -14.68 11.75
N GLU A 276 19.32 -15.44 11.03
CA GLU A 276 20.69 -15.05 10.70
C GLU A 276 20.66 -14.02 9.56
N PRO A 277 21.60 -13.05 9.54
CA PRO A 277 21.65 -12.00 8.51
C PRO A 277 21.62 -12.57 7.09
N GLY A 278 20.61 -12.19 6.29
CA GLY A 278 20.48 -12.56 4.88
C GLY A 278 20.24 -14.05 4.61
N VAL A 279 19.94 -14.86 5.63
CA VAL A 279 19.59 -16.28 5.46
C VAL A 279 18.07 -16.40 5.47
N PRO A 280 17.42 -16.66 4.31
CA PRO A 280 15.98 -16.81 4.25
C PRO A 280 15.53 -18.12 4.89
N LEU A 281 14.43 -18.07 5.64
CA LEU A 281 13.64 -19.21 6.04
C LEU A 281 12.35 -19.27 5.20
N ASP A 282 11.88 -20.47 4.90
CA ASP A 282 10.56 -20.62 4.29
C ASP A 282 9.48 -20.25 5.31
N MET A 283 8.52 -19.42 4.90
CA MET A 283 7.37 -19.05 5.72
C MET A 283 6.07 -19.27 4.94
N GLU A 284 5.11 -19.87 5.60
CA GLU A 284 3.77 -20.13 5.07
C GLU A 284 2.73 -19.62 6.05
N VAL A 285 1.66 -19.02 5.51
CA VAL A 285 0.53 -18.53 6.32
C VAL A 285 -0.76 -19.05 5.71
N ILE A 286 -1.65 -19.58 6.55
CA ILE A 286 -3.04 -19.82 6.14
C ILE A 286 -3.95 -18.85 6.88
N VAL A 287 -4.86 -18.27 6.11
CA VAL A 287 -6.00 -17.53 6.62
C VAL A 287 -7.29 -18.11 6.05
N GLY A 288 -8.41 -17.90 6.70
CA GLY A 288 -9.66 -18.47 6.22
C GLY A 288 -10.88 -18.10 7.04
N GLU A 289 -12.03 -18.37 6.44
CA GLU A 289 -13.34 -18.04 6.97
C GLU A 289 -14.28 -19.24 6.82
N SER A 290 -15.10 -19.50 7.84
CA SER A 290 -16.01 -20.66 7.88
C SER A 290 -17.51 -20.37 7.89
N LEU A 291 -17.96 -19.18 8.29
CA LEU A 291 -19.37 -18.89 8.60
C LEU A 291 -20.06 -17.90 7.66
N GLY A 292 -19.33 -17.08 6.90
CA GLY A 292 -19.88 -16.01 6.06
C GLY A 292 -19.96 -14.63 6.68
N ALA A 293 -19.20 -14.37 7.74
CA ALA A 293 -19.34 -13.16 8.56
C ALA A 293 -18.28 -12.08 8.24
N GLY A 294 -17.93 -11.30 9.26
CA GLY A 294 -16.68 -10.57 9.30
C GLY A 294 -15.48 -11.52 9.29
N PHE A 295 -14.39 -11.04 8.72
CA PHE A 295 -13.11 -11.69 8.62
C PHE A 295 -12.01 -10.71 9.08
N ASN A 296 -11.02 -11.22 9.80
CA ASN A 296 -9.75 -10.54 10.01
C ASN A 296 -8.60 -11.55 10.12
N ALA A 297 -7.40 -11.05 9.86
CA ALA A 297 -6.15 -11.78 10.04
C ALA A 297 -5.04 -10.77 10.26
N MET A 298 -4.70 -10.55 11.52
CA MET A 298 -3.71 -9.58 11.94
C MET A 298 -2.48 -10.27 12.53
N LEU A 299 -1.30 -9.88 12.06
CA LEU A 299 0.00 -10.39 12.47
C LEU A 299 0.94 -9.22 12.78
N ALA A 300 1.37 -9.12 14.04
CA ALA A 300 2.36 -8.15 14.50
C ALA A 300 3.62 -8.86 14.98
N VAL A 301 4.67 -8.08 15.24
CA VAL A 301 6.00 -8.56 15.57
C VAL A 301 6.48 -7.96 16.88
N GLU A 302 6.86 -8.82 17.81
CA GLU A 302 7.60 -8.45 19.00
C GLU A 302 9.07 -8.83 18.82
N VAL A 303 9.97 -7.85 18.89
CA VAL A 303 11.41 -8.04 18.83
C VAL A 303 11.95 -8.19 20.23
N LYS A 304 12.81 -9.19 20.42
CA LYS A 304 13.32 -9.54 21.75
C LYS A 304 14.13 -8.39 22.35
N GLY A 305 13.74 -7.97 23.56
CA GLY A 305 14.43 -6.92 24.30
C GLY A 305 14.12 -5.50 23.85
N VAL A 306 13.18 -5.30 22.93
CA VAL A 306 12.67 -3.98 22.56
C VAL A 306 11.51 -3.63 23.48
N GLU A 307 11.51 -2.40 23.99
CA GLU A 307 10.38 -1.84 24.73
C GLU A 307 9.39 -1.18 23.77
N TYR A 308 8.11 -1.38 24.03
CA TYR A 308 7.01 -0.85 23.23
C TYR A 308 6.15 0.09 24.05
N GLU A 309 5.52 1.05 23.39
CA GLU A 309 4.49 1.87 24.02
C GLU A 309 3.34 1.00 24.50
N ASN A 310 2.71 1.43 25.59
CA ASN A 310 1.55 0.73 26.14
C ASN A 310 0.27 1.23 25.47
N GLY A 311 -0.52 0.29 24.97
CA GLY A 311 -1.86 0.52 24.48
C GLY A 311 -2.89 0.69 25.61
N PRO A 312 -4.16 0.89 25.26
CA PRO A 312 -5.23 1.20 26.21
C PRO A 312 -5.45 0.14 27.30
N GLN A 313 -5.09 -1.12 27.03
CA GLN A 313 -5.22 -2.24 27.97
C GLN A 313 -3.92 -2.54 28.72
N GLY A 314 -2.87 -1.71 28.56
CA GLY A 314 -1.51 -2.01 29.03
C GLY A 314 -0.80 -3.08 28.18
N ASN A 315 -1.35 -3.42 27.01
CA ASN A 315 -0.71 -4.26 26.01
C ASN A 315 0.44 -3.52 25.32
N PRO A 316 1.48 -4.19 24.82
CA PRO A 316 2.43 -3.54 23.93
C PRO A 316 1.75 -3.17 22.60
N ILE A 317 2.02 -1.97 22.08
CA ILE A 317 1.65 -1.58 20.71
C ILE A 317 2.74 -2.09 19.77
N LEU A 318 2.50 -3.27 19.20
CA LEU A 318 3.48 -3.95 18.36
C LEU A 318 3.40 -3.50 16.91
N PRO A 319 4.52 -3.41 16.17
CA PRO A 319 4.52 -3.16 14.75
C PRO A 319 3.95 -4.33 13.95
N MET A 320 3.21 -4.05 12.87
CA MET A 320 2.75 -5.09 11.95
C MET A 320 3.91 -5.85 11.31
N PHE A 321 3.72 -7.14 11.03
CA PHE A 321 4.64 -7.88 10.18
C PHE A 321 4.60 -7.33 8.76
N LYS A 322 5.79 -7.05 8.18
CA LYS A 322 5.92 -6.59 6.81
C LYS A 322 7.26 -6.95 6.17
N THR A 323 7.26 -7.29 4.89
CA THR A 323 8.47 -7.55 4.08
C THR A 323 8.84 -6.37 3.17
N ALA A 324 7.99 -5.36 3.10
CA ALA A 324 8.27 -4.08 2.46
C ALA A 324 7.72 -2.92 3.30
N VAL A 325 8.25 -1.71 3.07
CA VAL A 325 7.63 -0.50 3.60
C VAL A 325 6.25 -0.35 2.95
N PRO A 326 5.15 -0.28 3.73
CA PRO A 326 3.82 -0.20 3.17
C PRO A 326 3.63 1.13 2.44
N SER A 327 2.90 1.11 1.33
CA SER A 327 2.50 2.34 0.66
C SER A 327 1.56 3.15 1.56
N ARG A 328 1.51 4.47 1.36
CA ARG A 328 0.57 5.33 2.10
C ARG A 328 -0.88 4.85 1.95
N LYS A 329 -1.29 4.46 0.73
CA LYS A 329 -2.63 3.93 0.46
C LYS A 329 -2.92 2.67 1.28
N LEU A 330 -1.95 1.75 1.38
CA LEU A 330 -2.11 0.54 2.19
C LEU A 330 -2.23 0.88 3.69
N VAL A 331 -1.41 1.80 4.19
CA VAL A 331 -1.49 2.29 5.57
C VAL A 331 -2.88 2.88 5.86
N GLU A 332 -3.38 3.74 4.97
CA GLU A 332 -4.71 4.36 5.09
C GLU A 332 -5.83 3.31 5.02
N THR A 333 -5.70 2.32 4.14
CA THR A 333 -6.67 1.21 4.00
C THR A 333 -6.69 0.29 5.22
N ILE A 334 -5.55 0.06 5.87
CA ILE A 334 -5.52 -0.70 7.14
C ILE A 334 -6.18 0.15 8.24
N HIS A 335 -5.85 1.43 8.33
CA HIS A 335 -6.38 2.32 9.36
C HIS A 335 -7.87 2.65 9.21
N SER A 336 -8.49 2.40 8.04
CA SER A 336 -9.93 2.62 7.87
C SER A 336 -10.78 1.73 8.76
N ASP A 337 -10.29 0.53 9.12
CA ASP A 337 -11.03 -0.43 9.94
C ASP A 337 -10.24 -0.88 11.19
N LEU A 338 -8.94 -0.58 11.29
CA LEU A 338 -8.12 -0.91 12.46
C LEU A 338 -8.38 0.05 13.62
N VAL A 339 -8.76 -0.48 14.78
CA VAL A 339 -8.95 0.34 15.98
C VAL A 339 -7.61 0.92 16.47
N PRO A 340 -7.50 2.24 16.71
CA PRO A 340 -6.26 2.88 17.15
C PRO A 340 -5.72 2.30 18.47
N GLY A 341 -4.38 2.22 18.56
CA GLY A 341 -3.69 1.82 19.80
C GLY A 341 -3.55 0.32 20.03
N TYR A 342 -3.98 -0.55 19.10
CA TYR A 342 -3.70 -1.99 19.17
C TYR A 342 -2.41 -2.41 18.49
N VAL A 343 -2.16 -1.90 17.28
CA VAL A 343 -1.02 -2.27 16.43
C VAL A 343 -0.48 -1.02 15.76
N CYS A 344 0.84 -0.95 15.60
CA CYS A 344 1.50 0.09 14.82
C CYS A 344 1.71 -0.38 13.37
N VAL A 345 1.15 0.34 12.39
CA VAL A 345 1.23 -0.04 10.96
C VAL A 345 2.51 0.51 10.31
N THR A 346 3.02 1.64 10.80
CA THR A 346 4.09 2.41 10.14
C THR A 346 5.49 2.01 10.59
N ASN A 347 5.70 1.66 11.86
CA ASN A 347 7.03 1.41 12.44
C ASN A 347 7.40 -0.08 12.48
N GLY A 348 8.60 -0.39 12.98
CA GLY A 348 9.10 -1.75 13.18
C GLY A 348 9.96 -2.31 12.06
N PRO A 349 10.45 -3.55 12.22
CA PRO A 349 11.35 -4.18 11.25
C PRO A 349 10.66 -4.41 9.91
N VAL A 350 11.46 -4.34 8.83
CA VAL A 350 11.06 -4.76 7.48
C VAL A 350 11.84 -6.03 7.16
N PHE A 351 11.13 -7.14 6.97
CA PHE A 351 11.73 -8.45 6.73
C PHE A 351 12.16 -8.59 5.26
N CYS A 352 13.34 -8.05 4.97
CA CYS A 352 14.03 -8.13 3.68
C CYS A 352 15.56 -8.20 3.87
N ASP A 353 16.29 -8.65 2.86
CA ASP A 353 17.76 -8.77 2.86
C ASP A 353 18.48 -7.64 2.10
N TYR A 354 17.73 -6.66 1.59
CA TYR A 354 18.23 -5.47 0.92
C TYR A 354 17.98 -4.21 1.75
N ASP A 355 18.84 -3.21 1.52
CA ASP A 355 18.76 -1.93 2.23
C ASP A 355 17.48 -1.19 1.87
N THR A 356 16.60 -1.04 2.86
CA THR A 356 15.35 -0.29 2.77
C THR A 356 15.49 1.16 3.21
N SER A 357 16.65 1.59 3.73
CA SER A 357 16.87 2.97 4.20
C SER A 357 16.74 4.01 3.08
N ALA A 358 17.01 3.62 1.82
CA ALA A 358 16.76 4.47 0.65
C ALA A 358 15.26 4.63 0.31
N ARG A 359 14.39 3.73 0.80
CA ARG A 359 12.92 3.77 0.66
C ARG A 359 12.23 4.23 1.95
N THR A 360 12.94 4.22 3.09
CA THR A 360 12.62 5.03 4.26
C THR A 360 12.94 6.49 3.92
N VAL A 361 12.30 7.01 2.88
CA VAL A 361 11.82 8.39 2.97
C VAL A 361 10.83 8.27 4.12
N VAL A 362 11.32 8.48 5.35
CA VAL A 362 10.55 9.06 6.43
C VAL A 362 9.59 9.97 5.71
N ALA A 363 8.29 9.72 5.80
CA ALA A 363 7.32 10.73 5.44
C ALA A 363 7.85 11.97 6.15
N GLN A 364 8.56 12.84 5.42
CA GLN A 364 8.89 14.14 5.95
C GLN A 364 7.50 14.59 6.34
N GLU A 365 7.28 14.79 7.64
CA GLU A 365 6.24 15.72 8.04
C GLU A 365 6.42 16.86 7.06
N PRO A 366 5.46 17.09 6.15
CA PRO A 366 5.65 18.09 5.11
C PRO A 366 6.03 19.35 5.87
N ASP A 367 7.29 19.79 5.70
CA ASP A 367 7.99 20.76 6.57
C ASP A 367 6.99 21.73 7.13
N HIS A 368 6.48 21.52 8.36
CA HIS A 368 5.20 22.07 8.86
C HIS A 368 4.82 23.30 8.05
N ILE A 369 4.18 23.09 6.88
CA ILE A 369 3.96 24.20 5.97
C ILE A 369 2.76 24.79 6.66
N ASP A 370 3.02 25.76 7.55
CA ASP A 370 1.99 26.66 8.03
C ASP A 370 1.15 26.93 6.79
N PRO A 371 -0.16 26.60 6.81
CA PRO A 371 -1.02 26.79 5.65
C PRO A 371 -0.64 28.15 5.11
N PRO A 372 -0.17 28.26 3.85
CA PRO A 372 0.49 29.47 3.38
C PRO A 372 -0.41 30.58 3.81
N VAL A 373 0.09 31.44 4.72
CA VAL A 373 -0.72 32.48 5.33
C VAL A 373 -1.41 33.15 4.17
N SER A 374 -2.72 32.96 4.08
CA SER A 374 -3.48 33.06 2.83
C SER A 374 -3.74 34.51 2.44
N ASP A 375 -2.82 35.41 2.78
CA ASP A 375 -2.98 36.86 2.70
C ASP A 375 -1.63 37.55 2.38
N VAL A 376 -0.81 36.97 1.50
CA VAL A 376 0.14 37.78 0.73
C VAL A 376 -0.19 37.60 -0.74
N SER A 377 -1.12 38.42 -1.23
CA SER A 377 -1.32 38.67 -2.65
C SER A 377 0.03 38.95 -3.30
N VAL A 378 0.40 38.15 -4.32
CA VAL A 378 1.56 38.43 -5.20
C VAL A 378 1.46 39.84 -5.82
N GLU A 379 0.26 40.41 -5.83
CA GLU A 379 -0.07 41.77 -6.26
C GLU A 379 0.60 42.88 -5.41
N ASP A 380 1.05 42.63 -4.18
CA ASP A 380 1.59 43.69 -3.30
C ASP A 380 3.13 43.73 -3.18
N GLN A 381 3.86 42.87 -3.88
CA GLN A 381 5.34 42.86 -3.85
C GLN A 381 5.94 43.60 -5.05
N SER A 382 6.79 44.60 -4.77
CA SER A 382 7.61 45.25 -5.80
C SER A 382 8.71 44.30 -6.28
N ARG A 383 8.90 44.23 -7.60
CA ARG A 383 9.95 43.45 -8.25
C ARG A 383 10.62 44.25 -9.36
N MET A 384 11.77 43.75 -9.82
CA MET A 384 12.38 44.22 -11.06
C MET A 384 11.60 43.66 -12.25
N TRP A 385 11.33 44.53 -13.22
CA TRP A 385 10.73 44.24 -14.51
C TRP A 385 11.72 44.64 -15.60
N THR A 386 11.73 43.88 -16.69
CA THR A 386 12.64 44.06 -17.82
C THR A 386 11.83 44.21 -19.10
N GLU A 387 12.02 45.31 -19.81
CA GLU A 387 11.45 45.49 -21.15
C GLU A 387 12.27 44.71 -22.21
N VAL A 388 11.68 44.46 -23.38
CA VAL A 388 12.31 43.71 -24.49
C VAL A 388 13.57 44.38 -25.05
N ASP A 389 13.77 45.68 -24.82
CA ASP A 389 14.99 46.41 -25.16
C ASP A 389 16.07 46.36 -24.06
N GLY A 390 15.77 45.72 -22.92
CA GLY A 390 16.67 45.53 -21.79
C GLY A 390 16.61 46.63 -20.73
N GLU A 391 15.70 47.59 -20.84
CA GLU A 391 15.48 48.56 -19.76
C GLU A 391 14.83 47.87 -18.55
N GLU A 392 15.39 48.13 -17.36
CA GLU A 392 14.91 47.56 -16.10
C GLU A 392 14.30 48.64 -15.21
N PHE A 393 13.20 48.31 -14.52
CA PHE A 393 12.58 49.21 -13.56
C PHE A 393 11.88 48.43 -12.44
N GLU A 394 11.78 49.05 -11.26
CA GLU A 394 11.12 48.47 -10.10
C GLU A 394 9.65 48.89 -10.04
N ALA A 395 8.74 47.92 -9.95
CA ALA A 395 7.32 48.17 -9.81
C ALA A 395 6.55 47.00 -9.19
N GLU A 396 5.38 47.31 -8.65
CA GLU A 396 4.38 46.39 -8.10
C GLU A 396 3.39 45.97 -9.20
N PHE A 397 3.06 44.68 -9.29
CA PHE A 397 2.06 44.17 -10.24
C PHE A 397 0.65 44.50 -9.75
N VAL A 398 -0.14 45.26 -10.51
CA VAL A 398 -1.50 45.61 -10.10
C VAL A 398 -2.55 44.69 -10.73
N VAL A 399 -2.62 44.65 -12.06
CA VAL A 399 -3.63 43.88 -12.81
C VAL A 399 -3.27 43.82 -14.30
N VAL A 400 -3.93 42.95 -15.06
CA VAL A 400 -3.90 42.99 -16.54
C VAL A 400 -5.25 43.47 -17.07
N ILE A 401 -5.23 44.45 -17.98
CA ILE A 401 -6.43 44.94 -18.68
C ILE A 401 -6.21 44.75 -20.18
N GLY A 402 -6.96 43.82 -20.79
CA GLY A 402 -6.75 43.43 -22.19
C GLY A 402 -5.39 42.76 -22.36
N ASN A 403 -4.51 43.33 -23.20
CA ASN A 403 -3.15 42.85 -23.43
C ASN A 403 -2.07 43.70 -22.72
N LYS A 404 -2.45 44.52 -21.73
CA LYS A 404 -1.55 45.41 -21.01
C LYS A 404 -1.46 45.05 -19.54
N VAL A 405 -0.25 44.96 -19.03
CA VAL A 405 0.03 44.90 -17.60
C VAL A 405 -0.10 46.31 -17.00
N VAL A 406 -0.65 46.41 -15.81
CA VAL A 406 -0.70 47.64 -15.03
C VAL A 406 0.28 47.48 -13.88
N LEU A 407 1.30 48.32 -13.84
CA LEU A 407 2.36 48.30 -12.83
C LEU A 407 2.35 49.60 -12.03
N LYS A 408 2.59 49.53 -10.72
CA LYS A 408 2.61 50.67 -9.81
C LYS A 408 4.03 50.93 -9.30
N ASP A 409 4.54 52.13 -9.55
CA ASP A 409 5.87 52.53 -9.06
C ASP A 409 5.86 52.85 -7.55
N ALA A 410 7.04 53.01 -6.95
CA ALA A 410 7.21 53.38 -5.55
C ALA A 410 6.57 54.73 -5.15
N ARG A 411 6.17 55.55 -6.12
CA ARG A 411 5.46 56.83 -5.92
C ARG A 411 3.94 56.67 -6.04
N GLY A 412 3.45 55.45 -6.24
CA GLY A 412 2.04 55.13 -6.42
C GLY A 412 1.49 55.42 -7.83
N ARG A 413 2.34 55.75 -8.81
CA ARG A 413 1.90 56.01 -10.19
C ARG A 413 1.74 54.70 -10.94
N GLN A 414 0.62 54.56 -11.63
CA GLN A 414 0.33 53.38 -12.45
C GLN A 414 0.68 53.58 -13.92
N SER A 415 1.39 52.62 -14.49
CA SER A 415 1.81 52.56 -15.90
C SER A 415 1.14 51.38 -16.58
N LYS A 416 0.70 51.53 -17.83
CA LYS A 416 0.07 50.46 -18.63
C LYS A 416 1.02 50.03 -19.74
N ILE A 417 1.67 48.88 -19.60
CA ILE A 417 2.70 48.38 -20.52
C ILE A 417 2.13 47.20 -21.31
N PRO A 418 2.22 47.17 -22.65
CA PRO A 418 1.85 45.98 -23.42
C PRO A 418 2.65 44.75 -22.97
N LEU A 419 1.97 43.61 -22.75
CA LEU A 419 2.62 42.36 -22.33
C LEU A 419 3.76 41.95 -23.27
N ALA A 420 3.60 42.18 -24.58
CA ALA A 420 4.60 41.87 -25.60
C ALA A 420 5.90 42.69 -25.47
N TYR A 421 5.91 43.75 -24.66
CA TYR A 421 7.09 44.58 -24.44
C TYR A 421 7.86 44.17 -23.19
N LEU A 422 7.36 43.21 -22.42
CA LEU A 422 8.08 42.65 -21.28
C LEU A 422 8.92 41.44 -21.71
N SER A 423 9.95 41.17 -20.91
CA SER A 423 10.79 39.98 -21.01
C SER A 423 9.96 38.69 -20.98
N GLU A 424 10.55 37.58 -21.41
CA GLU A 424 9.89 36.26 -21.30
C GLU A 424 9.59 35.89 -19.85
N GLU A 425 10.54 36.13 -18.94
CA GLU A 425 10.40 35.87 -17.50
C GLU A 425 9.29 36.70 -16.85
N ASP A 426 9.17 37.98 -17.20
CA ASP A 426 8.12 38.84 -16.65
C ASP A 426 6.74 38.53 -17.23
N ARG A 427 6.67 38.07 -18.49
CA ARG A 427 5.43 37.56 -19.07
C ARG A 427 4.98 36.30 -18.36
N GLU A 428 5.89 35.35 -18.15
CA GLU A 428 5.63 34.11 -17.40
C GLU A 428 5.15 34.44 -15.97
N PHE A 429 5.80 35.37 -15.28
CA PHE A 429 5.35 35.84 -13.97
C PHE A 429 3.93 36.38 -14.00
N VAL A 430 3.57 37.24 -14.96
CA VAL A 430 2.23 37.80 -15.08
C VAL A 430 1.18 36.73 -15.36
N GLU A 431 1.53 35.68 -16.11
CA GLU A 431 0.66 34.53 -16.33
C GLU A 431 0.45 33.74 -15.05
N LEU A 432 1.52 33.36 -14.34
CA LEU A 432 1.46 32.61 -13.08
C LEU A 432 0.77 33.39 -11.94
N ALA A 433 0.92 34.71 -11.90
CA ALA A 433 0.23 35.58 -10.95
C ALA A 433 -1.29 35.67 -11.18
N ARG A 434 -1.80 35.07 -12.27
CA ARG A 434 -3.21 35.12 -12.67
C ARG A 434 -3.75 33.71 -12.95
N PRO A 435 -3.81 32.84 -11.93
CA PRO A 435 -4.37 31.51 -12.11
C PRO A 435 -5.84 31.62 -12.56
N PRO A 436 -6.32 30.70 -13.43
CA PRO A 436 -7.67 30.71 -13.90
C PRO A 436 -8.64 30.40 -12.76
N LYS A 437 -9.81 31.05 -12.80
CA LYS A 437 -10.91 30.74 -11.89
C LYS A 437 -11.71 29.59 -12.46
N PHE A 438 -12.00 28.59 -11.63
CA PHE A 438 -12.86 27.46 -11.98
C PHE A 438 -14.15 27.50 -11.20
N ASN A 439 -15.24 27.09 -11.86
CA ASN A 439 -16.34 26.46 -11.15
C ASN A 439 -15.98 25.00 -10.93
N ILE A 440 -16.20 24.49 -9.72
CA ILE A 440 -15.91 23.11 -9.36
C ILE A 440 -17.24 22.46 -8.97
N ASP A 441 -17.73 21.58 -9.84
CA ASP A 441 -18.97 20.84 -9.63
C ASP A 441 -18.63 19.45 -9.09
N PHE A 442 -19.26 19.06 -7.98
CA PHE A 442 -19.08 17.74 -7.38
C PHE A 442 -20.30 16.87 -7.64
N SER A 443 -20.06 15.58 -7.86
CA SER A 443 -21.12 14.58 -7.96
C SER A 443 -20.76 13.35 -7.14
N LYS A 444 -21.82 12.70 -6.63
CA LYS A 444 -21.73 11.43 -5.93
C LYS A 444 -22.71 10.47 -6.58
N LYS A 445 -22.22 9.30 -6.97
CA LYS A 445 -23.06 8.13 -7.24
C LYS A 445 -22.89 7.16 -6.09
N SER A 446 -24.00 6.54 -5.70
CA SER A 446 -23.98 5.48 -4.69
C SER A 446 -24.70 4.27 -5.25
N GLU A 447 -24.08 3.11 -5.11
CA GLU A 447 -24.67 1.82 -5.35
C GLU A 447 -24.68 1.02 -4.05
N GLN A 448 -25.68 0.18 -3.88
CA GLN A 448 -25.74 -0.75 -2.77
C GLN A 448 -25.72 -2.17 -3.32
N ARG A 449 -24.65 -2.90 -3.01
CA ARG A 449 -24.52 -4.30 -3.37
C ARG A 449 -24.92 -5.17 -2.19
N PHE A 450 -25.71 -6.20 -2.48
CA PHE A 450 -26.12 -7.21 -1.52
C PHE A 450 -25.45 -8.52 -1.88
N PHE A 451 -24.85 -9.17 -0.89
CA PHE A 451 -24.22 -10.45 -1.09
C PHE A 451 -25.17 -11.58 -0.67
N GLU A 452 -24.94 -12.76 -1.23
CA GLU A 452 -25.70 -13.94 -0.82
C GLU A 452 -25.38 -14.29 0.63
N GLU A 453 -26.43 -14.54 1.40
CA GLU A 453 -26.33 -14.97 2.78
C GLU A 453 -25.66 -16.35 2.92
N SER A 454 -24.90 -16.50 4.00
CA SER A 454 -24.40 -17.81 4.39
C SER A 454 -25.48 -18.66 5.05
N PRO A 455 -25.59 -19.95 4.70
CA PRO A 455 -26.53 -20.86 5.37
C PRO A 455 -26.20 -21.08 6.86
N PHE A 456 -25.02 -20.65 7.33
CA PHE A 456 -24.59 -20.80 8.73
C PHE A 456 -24.88 -19.56 9.59
N LEU A 457 -25.29 -18.45 8.97
CA LEU A 457 -25.64 -17.20 9.65
C LEU A 457 -26.93 -16.61 9.07
N PRO A 458 -28.09 -17.28 9.26
CA PRO A 458 -29.37 -16.78 8.76
C PRO A 458 -29.78 -15.48 9.46
N GLY A 459 -30.33 -14.54 8.69
CA GLY A 459 -30.58 -13.15 9.07
C GLY A 459 -29.42 -12.18 8.83
N TYR A 460 -28.22 -12.65 8.44
CA TYR A 460 -27.05 -11.81 8.19
C TYR A 460 -26.74 -11.73 6.69
N GLN A 461 -27.26 -10.68 6.04
CA GLN A 461 -26.92 -10.36 4.66
C GLN A 461 -25.86 -9.26 4.62
N PRO A 462 -24.61 -9.56 4.23
CA PRO A 462 -23.61 -8.53 4.00
C PRO A 462 -24.09 -7.58 2.92
N LYS A 463 -23.88 -6.29 3.16
CA LYS A 463 -24.13 -5.23 2.19
C LYS A 463 -22.93 -4.33 2.11
N GLU A 464 -22.63 -3.87 0.91
CA GLU A 464 -21.60 -2.87 0.67
C GLU A 464 -22.23 -1.66 0.01
N LEU A 465 -21.73 -0.49 0.39
CA LEU A 465 -22.14 0.79 -0.18
C LEU A 465 -20.97 1.32 -0.98
N ASP A 466 -21.09 1.22 -2.30
CA ASP A 466 -20.09 1.72 -3.21
C ASP A 466 -20.39 3.19 -3.49
N TYR A 467 -19.39 4.04 -3.31
CA TYR A 467 -19.48 5.46 -3.63
C TYR A 467 -18.49 5.79 -4.73
N VAL A 468 -18.99 6.40 -5.81
CA VAL A 468 -18.15 7.03 -6.82
C VAL A 468 -18.30 8.53 -6.65
N PHE A 469 -17.23 9.18 -6.23
CA PHE A 469 -17.14 10.62 -6.17
C PHE A 469 -16.48 11.14 -7.45
N SER A 470 -16.94 12.27 -7.95
CA SER A 470 -16.32 12.90 -9.12
C SER A 470 -16.38 14.41 -9.01
N ALA A 471 -15.30 15.06 -9.44
CA ALA A 471 -15.21 16.50 -9.57
C ALA A 471 -15.08 16.89 -11.05
N ARG A 472 -15.81 17.92 -11.47
CA ARG A 472 -15.68 18.53 -12.80
C ARG A 472 -15.26 19.98 -12.62
N LEU A 473 -14.17 20.36 -13.28
CA LEU A 473 -13.68 21.73 -13.28
C LEU A 473 -14.06 22.40 -14.59
N LYS A 474 -14.65 23.59 -14.50
CA LYS A 474 -14.97 24.44 -15.67
C LYS A 474 -14.38 25.82 -15.48
N GLN A 475 -13.48 26.24 -16.36
CA GLN A 475 -12.91 27.58 -16.28
C GLN A 475 -14.00 28.65 -16.50
N THR A 476 -14.07 29.62 -15.60
CA THR A 476 -15.00 30.75 -15.64
C THR A 476 -14.30 32.09 -15.89
N SER A 477 -13.01 32.19 -15.60
CA SER A 477 -12.20 33.37 -15.96
C SER A 477 -11.93 33.42 -17.47
N ALA A 478 -11.95 34.63 -18.01
CA ALA A 478 -11.51 34.87 -19.39
C ALA A 478 -9.97 34.77 -19.50
N GLY A 479 -9.49 34.26 -20.64
CA GLY A 479 -8.07 34.14 -20.94
C GLY A 479 -7.62 32.68 -21.09
N GLU A 480 -6.48 32.50 -21.74
CA GLU A 480 -5.78 31.21 -21.81
C GLU A 480 -4.81 31.12 -20.63
N TYR A 481 -4.59 29.91 -20.12
CA TYR A 481 -3.61 29.65 -19.08
C TYR A 481 -2.80 28.44 -19.48
N ASN A 482 -1.55 28.68 -19.89
CA ASN A 482 -0.71 27.69 -20.56
C ASN A 482 0.23 26.94 -19.61
N HIS A 483 -0.04 27.02 -18.30
CA HIS A 483 0.74 26.36 -17.29
C HIS A 483 -0.03 25.17 -16.73
N GLU A 484 0.71 24.12 -16.40
CA GLU A 484 0.13 22.93 -15.81
C GLU A 484 -0.43 23.26 -14.41
N LEU A 485 -1.64 22.80 -14.16
CA LEU A 485 -2.29 22.84 -12.87
C LEU A 485 -2.33 21.43 -12.30
N LYS A 486 -1.95 21.32 -11.03
CA LYS A 486 -2.12 20.10 -10.25
C LYS A 486 -3.46 20.17 -9.49
N ILE A 487 -4.23 19.09 -9.56
CA ILE A 487 -5.46 18.90 -8.79
C ILE A 487 -5.23 17.77 -7.80
N GLU A 488 -5.61 18.00 -6.55
CA GLU A 488 -5.78 16.95 -5.56
C GLU A 488 -7.25 16.86 -5.15
N PHE A 489 -7.81 15.66 -5.21
CA PHE A 489 -9.17 15.35 -4.79
C PHE A 489 -9.11 14.49 -3.53
N PHE A 490 -9.90 14.84 -2.53
CA PHE A 490 -10.01 14.11 -1.27
C PHE A 490 -11.48 13.77 -1.01
N ALA A 491 -11.79 12.49 -0.80
CA ALA A 491 -13.06 12.05 -0.26
C ALA A 491 -12.87 11.69 1.21
N VAL A 492 -13.53 12.43 2.09
CA VAL A 492 -13.47 12.24 3.54
C VAL A 492 -14.85 11.91 4.06
N GLY A 493 -14.95 10.81 4.81
CA GLY A 493 -16.14 10.41 5.54
C GLY A 493 -16.03 10.74 7.02
N GLU A 494 -17.19 10.88 7.66
CA GLU A 494 -17.31 10.88 9.10
C GLU A 494 -17.61 9.44 9.55
N GLU A 495 -16.93 9.00 10.60
CA GLU A 495 -17.15 7.69 11.21
C GLU A 495 -18.57 7.60 11.79
N VAL A 496 -19.22 6.44 11.63
CA VAL A 496 -20.50 6.17 12.29
C VAL A 496 -20.20 5.65 13.69
N ASP A 497 -20.79 6.26 14.72
CA ASP A 497 -20.59 5.93 16.13
C ASP A 497 -19.17 6.20 16.69
N GLY A 498 -18.39 7.05 16.00
CA GLY A 498 -17.09 7.57 16.45
C GLY A 498 -16.95 9.08 16.20
N ASP A 499 -15.80 9.64 16.56
CA ASP A 499 -15.49 11.08 16.43
C ASP A 499 -14.39 11.35 15.37
N ASN A 500 -14.12 10.38 14.50
CA ASN A 500 -13.04 10.45 13.52
C ASN A 500 -13.54 10.81 12.11
N TYR A 501 -12.63 11.44 11.34
CA TYR A 501 -12.76 11.58 9.89
C TYR A 501 -11.85 10.57 9.21
N ILE A 502 -12.41 9.81 8.27
CA ILE A 502 -11.71 8.76 7.52
C ILE A 502 -11.51 9.23 6.09
N LEU A 503 -10.28 9.20 5.61
CA LEU A 503 -9.97 9.42 4.20
C LEU A 503 -10.38 8.16 3.41
N PHE A 504 -11.44 8.27 2.60
CA PHE A 504 -11.91 7.18 1.76
C PHE A 504 -11.13 7.07 0.46
N ASP A 505 -10.77 8.21 -0.13
CA ASP A 505 -10.05 8.26 -1.40
C ASP A 505 -9.23 9.55 -1.51
N ARG A 506 -8.09 9.45 -2.17
CA ARG A 506 -7.26 10.58 -2.57
C ARG A 506 -6.78 10.35 -3.99
N GLN A 507 -7.12 11.28 -4.88
CA GLN A 507 -6.66 11.26 -6.26
C GLN A 507 -5.82 12.50 -6.55
N GLU A 508 -4.83 12.33 -7.42
CA GLU A 508 -3.97 13.41 -7.87
C GLU A 508 -3.85 13.34 -9.39
N SER A 509 -3.93 14.50 -10.03
CA SER A 509 -3.79 14.61 -11.49
C SER A 509 -3.24 15.98 -11.85
N SER A 510 -2.74 16.10 -13.08
CA SER A 510 -2.35 17.38 -13.64
C SER A 510 -2.99 17.61 -15.01
N PHE A 511 -3.24 18.87 -15.34
CA PHE A 511 -3.76 19.27 -16.63
C PHE A 511 -3.38 20.71 -16.97
N THR A 512 -3.23 21.02 -18.26
CA THR A 512 -3.15 22.40 -18.73
C THR A 512 -4.54 22.83 -19.23
N PRO A 513 -5.11 23.94 -18.75
CA PRO A 513 -6.40 24.44 -19.22
C PRO A 513 -6.38 24.73 -20.72
N CYS A 514 -7.26 24.09 -21.48
CA CYS A 514 -7.39 24.32 -22.92
C CYS A 514 -8.84 24.16 -23.37
N LYS A 515 -9.15 24.60 -24.59
CA LYS A 515 -10.51 24.47 -25.18
C LYS A 515 -10.96 23.02 -25.37
N GLU A 516 -10.03 22.06 -25.45
CA GLU A 516 -10.37 20.64 -25.59
C GLU A 516 -10.81 20.02 -24.24
N ASN A 517 -10.42 20.65 -23.12
CA ASN A 517 -10.75 20.23 -21.75
C ASN A 517 -11.92 21.05 -21.15
N GLY A 518 -12.64 21.83 -21.98
CA GLY A 518 -13.69 22.78 -21.55
C GLY A 518 -14.96 22.74 -22.37
#